data_AF-A0A812CF96-F1
#
_entry.id   AF-A0A812CF96-F1
#
_cell.length_a   1.000
_cell.length_b   1.000
_cell.length_c   1.000
_cell.angle_alpha   90.00
_cell.angle_beta   90.00
_cell.angle_gamma   90.00
#
_symmetry.space_group_name_H-M   'P 1'
#
loop_
_entity.id
_entity.type
_entity.pdbx_description
1 polymer ?
#
loop_
_entity_poly.entity_id
_entity_poly.type
_entity_poly.pdbx_seq_one_letter_code
_entity_poly.pdbx_strand_id
1 'polypeptide(L)'
;MSLDKDTYEPDQIYTIYQEYAKRLLLSRRHHLSIYLSIYLSIYLSIIYLSNIFNRTFTSIDLSIYLSIYLHCRRQAKLPLSFGGLGLRSAADLAFPSYLSSLSSSREFIDEILGGSSHCFSGSSFEQACSVCAQEWLSIPQDTSKQKSWDKITCEANFTNLKLSLISAASPVYYLLYNRAVAPGSTQCPLHLPVPF
;
A
#
# COMPACT_ATOMS: atom_id res chain seq x y z
N MET A 1 -33.66 -33.39 -61.96
CA MET A 1 -34.32 -32.19 -62.51
C MET A 1 -33.67 -31.90 -63.85
N SER A 2 -34.21 -32.49 -64.89
CA SER A 2 -33.66 -32.43 -66.25
C SER A 2 -34.04 -31.07 -66.84
N LEU A 3 -33.06 -30.20 -67.07
CA LEU A 3 -33.30 -28.93 -67.76
C LEU A 3 -33.60 -29.23 -69.23
N ASP A 4 -34.80 -28.85 -69.69
CA ASP A 4 -35.16 -28.78 -71.10
C ASP A 4 -34.21 -27.80 -71.80
N LYS A 5 -33.48 -28.28 -72.82
CA LYS A 5 -32.38 -27.54 -73.46
C LYS A 5 -32.83 -26.57 -74.54
N ASP A 6 -34.11 -26.59 -74.92
CA ASP A 6 -34.55 -26.01 -76.19
C ASP A 6 -35.31 -24.67 -76.07
N THR A 7 -35.27 -23.99 -74.91
CA THR A 7 -36.13 -22.81 -74.66
C THR A 7 -35.42 -21.54 -74.17
N TYR A 8 -34.09 -21.53 -74.02
CA TYR A 8 -33.39 -20.35 -73.48
C TYR A 8 -32.56 -19.62 -74.55
N GLU A 9 -32.90 -18.36 -74.79
CA GLU A 9 -32.09 -17.42 -75.57
C GLU A 9 -30.69 -17.28 -74.93
N PRO A 10 -29.60 -17.24 -75.71
CA PRO A 10 -28.21 -17.27 -75.20
C PRO A 10 -27.90 -16.17 -74.17
N ASP A 11 -28.58 -15.03 -74.25
CA ASP A 11 -28.42 -13.92 -73.29
C ASP A 11 -28.97 -14.24 -71.88
N GLN A 12 -30.00 -15.09 -71.79
CA GLN A 12 -30.57 -15.52 -70.50
C GLN A 12 -29.65 -16.51 -69.77
N ILE A 13 -28.91 -17.33 -70.52
CA ILE A 13 -27.95 -18.28 -69.93
C ILE A 13 -26.79 -17.50 -69.27
N TYR A 14 -26.29 -16.46 -69.93
CA TYR A 14 -25.20 -15.65 -69.41
C TYR A 14 -25.56 -14.93 -68.10
N THR A 15 -26.77 -14.37 -68.02
CA THR A 15 -27.26 -13.69 -66.80
C THR A 15 -27.41 -14.65 -65.61
N ILE A 16 -27.89 -15.88 -65.84
CA ILE A 16 -27.98 -16.93 -64.80
C ILE A 16 -26.59 -17.29 -64.26
N TYR A 17 -25.60 -17.48 -65.14
CA TYR A 17 -24.22 -17.76 -64.71
C TYR A 17 -23.60 -16.61 -63.91
N GLN A 18 -23.84 -15.35 -64.33
CA GLN A 18 -23.38 -14.18 -63.57
C GLN A 18 -24.01 -14.11 -62.18
N GLU A 19 -25.30 -14.40 -62.06
CA GLU A 19 -25.99 -14.38 -60.76
C GLU A 19 -25.49 -15.50 -59.84
N TYR A 20 -25.30 -16.71 -60.38
CA TYR A 20 -24.73 -17.83 -59.63
C TYR A 20 -23.31 -17.54 -59.14
N ALA A 21 -22.44 -16.99 -60.00
CA ALA A 21 -21.09 -16.61 -59.64
C ALA A 21 -21.08 -15.52 -58.53
N LYS A 22 -21.96 -14.52 -58.63
CA LYS A 22 -22.12 -13.48 -57.60
C LYS A 22 -22.56 -14.06 -56.26
N ARG A 23 -23.52 -14.99 -56.25
CA ARG A 23 -23.99 -15.68 -55.03
C ARG A 23 -22.88 -16.53 -54.39
N LEU A 24 -22.10 -17.24 -55.21
CA LEU A 24 -20.95 -18.03 -54.73
C LEU A 24 -19.88 -17.15 -54.09
N LEU A 25 -19.50 -16.04 -54.76
CA LEU A 25 -18.52 -15.09 -54.23
C LEU A 25 -19.02 -14.42 -52.95
N LEU A 26 -20.30 -14.06 -52.90
CA LEU A 26 -20.92 -13.47 -51.72
C LEU A 26 -20.89 -14.45 -50.54
N SER A 27 -21.26 -15.71 -50.74
CA SER A 27 -21.18 -16.75 -49.71
C SER A 27 -19.76 -16.93 -49.17
N ARG A 28 -18.76 -17.02 -50.05
CA ARG A 28 -17.35 -17.13 -49.66
C ARG A 28 -16.87 -15.92 -48.85
N ARG A 29 -17.28 -14.70 -49.24
CA ARG A 29 -16.96 -13.47 -48.52
C ARG A 29 -17.56 -13.48 -47.11
N HIS A 30 -18.79 -13.94 -46.94
CA HIS A 30 -19.41 -14.05 -45.62
C HIS A 30 -18.68 -15.05 -44.73
N HIS A 31 -18.33 -16.22 -45.26
CA HIS A 31 -17.55 -17.21 -44.51
C HIS A 31 -16.19 -16.68 -44.06
N LEU A 32 -15.46 -15.99 -44.95
CA LEU A 32 -14.17 -15.38 -44.61
C LEU A 32 -14.33 -14.26 -43.57
N SER A 33 -15.36 -13.42 -43.71
CA SER A 33 -15.65 -12.34 -42.77
C SER A 33 -15.96 -12.87 -41.37
N ILE A 34 -16.76 -13.93 -41.27
CA ILE A 34 -17.09 -14.58 -39.99
C ILE A 34 -15.83 -15.18 -39.38
N TYR A 35 -15.04 -15.93 -40.16
CA TYR A 35 -13.80 -16.54 -39.69
C TYR A 35 -12.82 -15.49 -39.15
N LEU A 36 -12.61 -14.40 -39.89
CA LEU A 36 -11.73 -13.31 -39.46
C LEU A 36 -12.27 -12.61 -38.21
N SER A 37 -13.58 -12.40 -38.11
CA SER A 37 -14.20 -11.76 -36.94
C SER A 37 -14.03 -12.59 -35.67
N ILE A 38 -14.14 -13.92 -35.77
CA ILE A 38 -13.93 -14.86 -34.66
C ILE A 38 -12.44 -14.89 -34.29
N TYR A 39 -11.56 -14.96 -35.27
CA TYR A 39 -10.12 -14.98 -35.01
C TYR A 39 -9.67 -13.70 -34.27
N LEU A 40 -10.13 -12.55 -34.75
CA LEU A 40 -9.81 -11.25 -34.15
C LEU A 40 -10.42 -11.11 -32.75
N SER A 41 -11.65 -11.57 -32.53
CA SER A 41 -12.28 -11.50 -31.21
C SER A 41 -11.57 -12.36 -30.17
N ILE A 42 -11.12 -13.55 -30.55
CA ILE A 42 -10.31 -14.41 -29.67
C ILE A 42 -8.97 -13.75 -29.37
N TYR A 43 -8.27 -13.23 -30.38
CA TYR A 43 -6.98 -12.58 -30.21
C TYR A 43 -7.06 -11.38 -29.26
N LEU A 44 -8.05 -10.50 -29.45
CA LEU A 44 -8.30 -9.36 -28.57
C LEU A 44 -8.64 -9.80 -27.14
N SER A 45 -9.46 -10.84 -26.99
CA SER A 45 -9.84 -11.37 -25.67
C SER A 45 -8.62 -11.87 -24.89
N ILE A 46 -7.69 -12.58 -25.54
CA ILE A 46 -6.45 -13.06 -24.93
C ILE A 46 -5.59 -11.88 -24.45
N ILE A 47 -5.40 -10.85 -25.30
CA ILE A 47 -4.62 -9.67 -24.92
C ILE A 47 -5.24 -8.94 -23.73
N TYR A 48 -6.56 -8.76 -23.74
CA TYR A 48 -7.27 -8.09 -22.65
C TYR A 48 -7.12 -8.84 -21.32
N LEU A 49 -7.31 -10.16 -21.34
CA LEU A 49 -7.12 -11.03 -20.17
C LEU A 49 -5.67 -10.98 -19.66
N SER A 50 -4.69 -11.06 -20.55
CA SER A 50 -3.27 -10.97 -20.20
C SER A 50 -2.91 -9.64 -19.54
N ASN A 51 -3.46 -8.53 -20.05
CA ASN A 51 -3.23 -7.20 -19.48
C ASN A 51 -3.86 -7.05 -18.10
N ILE A 52 -5.09 -7.52 -17.91
CA ILE A 52 -5.73 -7.52 -16.57
C ILE A 52 -4.89 -8.32 -15.60
N PHE A 53 -4.50 -9.55 -15.97
CA PHE A 53 -3.68 -10.41 -15.12
C PHE A 53 -2.37 -9.73 -14.75
N ASN A 54 -1.65 -9.16 -15.72
CA ASN A 54 -0.38 -8.49 -15.42
C ASN A 54 -0.57 -7.27 -14.50
N ARG A 55 -1.64 -6.49 -14.71
CA ARG A 55 -1.97 -5.35 -13.84
C ARG A 55 -2.28 -5.78 -12.42
N THR A 56 -3.05 -6.85 -12.23
CA THR A 56 -3.39 -7.33 -10.88
C THR A 56 -2.15 -7.86 -10.17
N PHE A 57 -1.31 -8.65 -10.84
CA PHE A 57 -0.06 -9.14 -10.26
C PHE A 57 0.87 -8.00 -9.86
N THR A 58 1.13 -7.06 -10.77
CA THR A 58 1.97 -5.89 -10.49
C THR A 58 1.42 -5.05 -9.32
N SER A 59 0.10 -4.87 -9.26
CA SER A 59 -0.55 -4.14 -8.18
C SER A 59 -0.39 -4.85 -6.84
N ILE A 60 -0.50 -6.18 -6.82
CA ILE A 60 -0.33 -6.99 -5.61
C ILE A 60 1.12 -6.90 -5.14
N ASP A 61 2.09 -7.11 -6.03
CA ASP A 61 3.52 -7.05 -5.69
C ASP A 61 3.91 -5.68 -5.13
N LEU A 62 3.44 -4.60 -5.77
CA LEU A 62 3.68 -3.24 -5.29
C LEU A 62 3.03 -3.00 -3.92
N SER A 63 1.81 -3.50 -3.71
CA SER A 63 1.11 -3.36 -2.43
C SER A 63 1.85 -4.10 -1.30
N ILE A 64 2.37 -5.29 -1.59
CA ILE A 64 3.16 -6.08 -0.65
C ILE A 64 4.47 -5.36 -0.34
N TYR A 65 5.20 -4.93 -1.36
CA TYR A 65 6.46 -4.21 -1.19
C TYR A 65 6.28 -2.95 -0.34
N LEU A 66 5.27 -2.14 -0.65
CA LEU A 66 4.98 -0.91 0.07
C LEU A 66 4.58 -1.21 1.54
N SER A 67 3.77 -2.24 1.77
CA SER A 67 3.38 -2.64 3.13
C SER A 67 4.58 -3.02 3.99
N ILE A 68 5.51 -3.83 3.44
CA ILE A 68 6.73 -4.26 4.11
C ILE A 68 7.63 -3.06 4.38
N TYR A 69 7.86 -2.23 3.35
CA TYR A 69 8.71 -1.04 3.48
C TYR A 69 8.22 -0.09 4.57
N LEU A 70 6.91 0.20 4.59
CA LEU A 70 6.31 1.08 5.61
C LEU A 70 6.41 0.47 7.01
N HIS A 71 6.18 -0.85 7.13
CA HIS A 71 6.29 -1.55 8.40
C HIS A 71 7.73 -1.50 8.94
N CYS A 72 8.72 -1.89 8.14
CA CYS A 72 10.13 -1.86 8.50
C CYS A 72 10.58 -0.44 8.86
N ARG A 73 10.14 0.57 8.10
CA ARG A 73 10.46 1.98 8.41
C ARG A 73 9.91 2.41 9.77
N ARG A 74 8.67 2.02 10.11
CA ARG A 74 8.08 2.33 11.42
C ARG A 74 8.80 1.59 12.55
N GLN A 75 9.13 0.31 12.36
CA GLN A 75 9.93 -0.48 13.31
C GLN A 75 11.32 0.15 13.54
N ALA A 76 12.00 0.58 12.48
CA ALA A 76 13.34 1.17 12.56
C ALA A 76 13.40 2.48 13.37
N LYS A 77 12.30 3.23 13.45
CA LYS A 77 12.19 4.45 14.28
C LYS A 77 12.24 4.17 15.78
N LEU A 78 11.76 3.00 16.20
CA LEU A 78 11.75 2.61 17.60
C LEU A 78 13.18 2.42 18.11
N PRO A 79 13.47 2.65 19.40
CA PRO A 79 14.78 2.38 19.95
C PRO A 79 15.03 0.86 20.05
N LEU A 80 16.30 0.49 20.23
CA LEU A 80 16.76 -0.91 20.33
C LEU A 80 15.99 -1.71 21.40
N SER A 81 15.57 -1.07 22.49
CA SER A 81 14.78 -1.72 23.56
C SER A 81 13.43 -2.25 23.10
N PHE A 82 12.87 -1.73 22.00
CA PHE A 82 11.64 -2.20 21.36
C PHE A 82 11.92 -2.96 20.06
N GLY A 83 13.16 -3.40 19.82
CA GLY A 83 13.54 -4.11 18.59
C GLY A 83 13.59 -3.24 17.34
N GLY A 84 13.78 -1.93 17.48
CA GLY A 84 14.02 -1.01 16.38
C GLY A 84 15.49 -0.59 16.26
N LEU A 85 15.79 0.33 15.34
CA LEU A 85 17.16 0.79 15.06
C LEU A 85 17.47 2.15 15.73
N GLY A 86 16.46 2.85 16.23
CA GLY A 86 16.58 4.17 16.82
C GLY A 86 16.69 5.31 15.82
N LEU A 87 16.31 5.10 14.55
CA LEU A 87 16.37 6.13 13.51
C LEU A 87 15.20 7.11 13.66
N ARG A 88 15.39 8.14 14.48
CA ARG A 88 14.38 9.20 14.68
C ARG A 88 14.69 10.42 13.84
N SER A 89 13.65 11.02 13.29
CA SER A 89 13.76 12.34 12.66
C SER A 89 13.80 13.44 13.74
N ALA A 90 14.33 14.61 13.37
CA ALA A 90 14.27 15.77 14.25
C ALA A 90 12.83 16.13 14.65
N ALA A 91 11.86 15.92 13.76
CA ALA A 91 10.44 16.14 14.04
C ALA A 91 9.90 15.18 15.14
N ASP A 92 10.32 13.90 15.12
CA ASP A 92 9.90 12.93 16.13
C ASP A 92 10.45 13.29 17.55
N LEU A 93 11.58 14.01 17.62
CA LEU A 93 12.23 14.44 18.87
C LEU A 93 11.83 15.86 19.31
N ALA A 94 11.38 16.71 18.40
CA ALA A 94 11.07 18.11 18.65
C ALA A 94 9.97 18.29 19.70
N PHE A 95 8.94 17.45 19.67
CA PHE A 95 7.82 17.58 20.58
C PHE A 95 8.14 17.15 22.02
N PRO A 96 8.71 15.94 22.28
CA PRO A 96 9.19 15.56 23.61
C PRO A 96 10.20 16.55 24.20
N SER A 97 11.13 17.05 23.38
CA SER A 97 12.11 18.04 23.82
C SER A 97 11.45 19.37 24.19
N TYR A 98 10.54 19.89 23.37
CA TYR A 98 9.75 21.08 23.69
C TYR A 98 9.00 20.97 25.02
N LEU A 99 8.25 19.87 25.23
CA LEU A 99 7.49 19.67 26.47
C LEU A 99 8.40 19.58 27.69
N SER A 100 9.50 18.84 27.59
CA SER A 100 10.46 18.72 28.68
C SER A 100 11.15 20.03 29.02
N SER A 101 11.51 20.82 28.01
CA SER A 101 12.12 22.15 28.18
C SER A 101 11.15 23.11 28.85
N LEU A 102 9.88 23.11 28.44
CA LEU A 102 8.86 23.98 29.00
C LEU A 102 8.55 23.59 30.45
N SER A 103 8.41 22.29 30.74
CA SER A 103 8.22 21.81 32.11
C SER A 103 9.39 22.13 33.01
N SER A 104 10.63 21.99 32.53
CA SER A 104 11.83 22.27 33.33
C SER A 104 12.03 23.75 33.60
N SER A 105 11.66 24.59 32.63
CA SER A 105 11.80 26.05 32.77
C SER A 105 10.69 26.67 33.61
N ARG A 106 9.56 25.98 33.80
CA ARG A 106 8.38 26.50 34.52
C ARG A 106 8.71 26.87 35.96
N GLU A 107 9.31 25.95 36.72
CA GLU A 107 9.67 26.19 38.13
C GLU A 107 10.59 27.41 38.28
N PHE A 108 11.56 27.53 37.39
CA PHE A 108 12.50 28.65 37.37
C PHE A 108 11.85 29.99 36.97
N ILE A 109 10.94 29.97 35.99
CA ILE A 109 10.18 31.15 35.58
C ILE A 109 9.27 31.62 36.73
N ASP A 110 8.61 30.69 37.41
CA ASP A 110 7.74 30.97 38.55
C ASP A 110 8.54 31.59 39.72
N GLU A 111 9.78 31.12 39.93
CA GLU A 111 10.72 31.68 40.91
C GLU A 111 11.15 33.12 40.55
N ILE A 112 11.59 33.36 39.31
CA ILE A 112 12.04 34.70 38.87
C ILE A 112 10.92 35.73 38.90
N LEU A 113 9.73 35.33 38.43
CA LEU A 113 8.58 36.24 38.34
C LEU A 113 7.87 36.43 39.70
N GLY A 114 8.40 35.83 40.77
CA GLY A 114 8.02 36.12 42.15
C GLY A 114 6.56 35.80 42.46
N GLY A 115 5.98 34.79 41.81
CA GLY A 115 4.56 34.43 41.96
C GLY A 115 3.59 35.54 41.53
N SER A 116 4.08 36.61 40.86
CA SER A 116 3.21 37.63 40.30
C SER A 116 2.34 36.97 39.24
N SER A 117 1.03 36.99 39.48
CA SER A 117 -0.04 36.31 38.74
C SER A 117 -0.20 36.75 37.28
N HIS A 118 0.77 37.47 36.72
CA HIS A 118 0.89 37.75 35.30
C HIS A 118 1.44 36.54 34.55
N CYS A 119 0.72 35.43 34.71
CA CYS A 119 0.28 34.52 33.66
C CYS A 119 1.21 34.43 32.45
N PHE A 120 2.36 33.75 32.61
CA PHE A 120 2.83 32.94 31.50
C PHE A 120 1.71 31.93 31.27
N SER A 121 0.86 32.22 30.29
CA SER A 121 -0.43 31.57 30.16
C SER A 121 -0.23 30.06 30.11
N GLY A 122 -0.51 29.37 31.23
CA GLY A 122 -0.45 27.92 31.35
C GLY A 122 -1.25 27.20 30.27
N SER A 123 -2.14 27.93 29.58
CA SER A 123 -2.85 27.54 28.38
C SER A 123 -1.97 26.89 27.33
N SER A 124 -0.74 27.35 27.04
CA SER A 124 0.06 26.75 25.95
C SER A 124 0.57 25.35 26.30
N PHE A 125 1.02 25.16 27.54
CA PHE A 125 1.43 23.85 28.04
C PHE A 125 0.24 22.92 28.27
N GLU A 126 -0.85 23.43 28.86
CA GLU A 126 -2.08 22.67 29.07
C GLU A 126 -2.73 22.27 27.75
N GLN A 127 -2.72 23.15 26.74
CA GLN A 127 -3.14 22.82 25.38
C GLN A 127 -2.23 21.75 24.77
N ALA A 128 -0.90 21.90 24.86
CA ALA A 128 0.03 20.90 24.34
C ALA A 128 -0.12 19.54 25.04
N CYS A 129 -0.32 19.53 26.36
CA CYS A 129 -0.62 18.35 27.15
C CYS A 129 -1.98 17.74 26.81
N SER A 130 -3.00 18.57 26.50
CA SER A 130 -4.31 18.07 26.08
C SER A 130 -4.25 17.37 24.71
N VAL A 131 -3.49 17.92 23.77
CA VAL A 131 -3.19 17.28 22.47
C VAL A 131 -2.41 15.99 22.70
N CYS A 132 -1.42 16.02 23.58
CA CYS A 132 -0.63 14.84 23.95
C CYS A 132 -1.49 13.76 24.63
N ALA A 133 -2.47 14.13 25.45
CA ALA A 133 -3.36 13.19 26.12
C ALA A 133 -4.34 12.53 25.12
N GLN A 134 -4.75 13.25 24.08
CA GLN A 134 -5.56 12.70 22.99
C GLN A 134 -4.78 11.67 22.16
N GLU A 135 -3.49 11.89 21.91
CA GLU A 135 -2.70 10.96 21.11
C GLU A 135 -1.99 9.84 21.90
N TRP A 136 -1.41 10.13 23.07
CA TRP A 136 -0.43 9.27 23.75
C TRP A 136 -0.85 8.75 25.13
N LEU A 137 -2.15 8.80 25.44
CA LEU A 137 -2.85 8.21 26.59
C LEU A 137 -2.37 8.59 28.01
N SER A 138 -1.16 9.08 28.23
CA SER A 138 -0.65 9.40 29.58
C SER A 138 0.43 10.49 29.60
N ILE A 139 0.44 11.26 30.70
CA ILE A 139 1.49 12.23 31.02
C ILE A 139 2.54 11.53 31.90
N PRO A 140 3.86 11.71 31.65
CA PRO A 140 4.89 11.07 32.45
C PRO A 140 4.93 11.60 33.89
N GLN A 141 5.37 10.75 34.82
CA GLN A 141 5.60 11.17 36.22
C GLN A 141 6.65 12.27 36.34
N ASP A 142 7.68 12.23 35.49
CA ASP A 142 8.74 13.24 35.46
C ASP A 142 8.66 13.99 34.13
N THR A 143 7.94 15.10 34.15
CA THR A 143 7.68 15.96 32.97
C THR A 143 8.89 16.80 32.58
N SER A 144 9.88 16.95 33.46
CA SER A 144 11.11 17.71 33.20
C SER A 144 12.08 16.96 32.27
N LYS A 145 12.02 15.63 32.24
CA LYS A 145 12.96 14.80 31.48
C LYS A 145 12.40 14.42 30.11
N GLN A 146 13.12 14.79 29.06
CA GLN A 146 12.80 14.40 27.68
C GLN A 146 12.62 12.87 27.53
N LYS A 147 13.52 12.09 28.15
CA LYS A 147 13.49 10.63 28.08
C LYS A 147 12.17 10.03 28.57
N SER A 148 11.51 10.66 29.53
CA SER A 148 10.21 10.22 30.07
C SER A 148 9.10 10.38 29.03
N TRP A 149 9.06 11.52 28.35
CA TRP A 149 8.14 11.78 27.23
C TRP A 149 8.42 10.83 26.07
N ASP A 150 9.69 10.70 25.68
CA ASP A 150 10.11 9.80 24.59
C ASP A 150 9.70 8.35 24.83
N LYS A 151 9.74 7.88 26.09
CA LYS A 151 9.33 6.52 26.45
C LYS A 151 7.85 6.29 26.15
N ILE A 152 6.98 7.20 26.55
CA ILE A 152 5.53 7.11 26.33
C ILE A 152 5.22 7.10 24.83
N THR A 153 5.83 8.01 24.06
CA THR A 153 5.66 8.05 22.60
C THR A 153 6.12 6.75 21.94
N CYS A 154 7.23 6.15 22.41
CA CYS A 154 7.70 4.87 21.88
C CYS A 154 6.79 3.71 22.23
N GLU A 155 6.29 3.67 23.46
CA GLU A 155 5.35 2.64 23.91
C GLU A 155 4.05 2.70 23.10
N ALA A 156 3.50 3.90 22.89
CA ALA A 156 2.33 4.11 22.05
C ALA A 156 2.57 3.70 20.58
N ASN A 157 3.73 4.05 20.01
CA ASN A 157 4.07 3.65 18.65
C ASN A 157 4.27 2.14 18.53
N PHE A 158 4.88 1.50 19.53
CA PHE A 158 5.08 0.06 19.57
C PHE A 158 3.76 -0.69 19.73
N THR A 159 2.84 -0.23 20.57
CA THR A 159 1.51 -0.83 20.73
C THR A 159 0.70 -0.69 19.44
N ASN A 160 0.72 0.48 18.80
CA ASN A 160 0.08 0.68 17.50
C ASN A 160 0.66 -0.23 16.42
N LEU A 161 1.99 -0.41 16.39
CA LEU A 161 2.62 -1.36 15.47
C LEU A 161 2.18 -2.80 15.73
N LYS A 162 2.16 -3.22 16.99
CA LYS A 162 1.70 -4.56 17.39
C LYS A 162 0.25 -4.79 17.03
N LEU A 163 -0.63 -3.81 17.27
CA LEU A 163 -2.04 -3.88 16.88
C LEU A 163 -2.20 -3.94 15.36
N SER A 164 -1.42 -3.15 14.60
CA SER A 164 -1.44 -3.20 13.14
C SER A 164 -0.99 -4.54 12.58
N LEU A 165 -0.05 -5.22 13.24
CA LEU A 165 0.39 -6.57 12.88
C LEU A 165 -0.70 -7.61 13.14
N ILE A 166 -1.38 -7.50 14.28
CA ILE A 166 -2.47 -8.41 14.65
C ILE A 166 -3.66 -8.22 13.71
N SER A 167 -4.01 -6.98 13.37
CA SER A 167 -5.12 -6.69 12.46
C SER A 167 -4.81 -6.99 11.00
N ALA A 168 -3.55 -6.86 10.57
CA ALA A 168 -3.09 -7.17 9.21
C ALA A 168 -2.72 -8.65 9.01
N ALA A 169 -2.93 -9.53 10.00
CA ALA A 169 -2.49 -10.91 9.98
C ALA A 169 -3.19 -11.76 8.90
N SER A 170 -2.65 -11.68 7.67
CA SER A 170 -2.35 -12.86 6.87
C SER A 170 -1.30 -13.71 7.62
N PRO A 171 -1.46 -15.04 7.70
CA PRO A 171 -0.56 -15.94 8.44
C PRO A 171 0.93 -15.78 8.11
N VAL A 172 1.25 -15.28 6.90
CA VAL A 172 2.62 -15.08 6.41
C VAL A 172 3.38 -14.02 7.22
N TYR A 173 2.70 -12.94 7.61
CA TYR A 173 3.36 -11.82 8.30
C TYR A 173 3.75 -12.17 9.74
N TYR A 174 2.91 -12.98 10.40
CA TYR A 174 3.15 -13.47 11.76
C TYR A 174 4.38 -14.40 11.84
N LEU A 175 4.60 -15.22 10.80
CA LEU A 175 5.75 -16.12 10.71
C LEU A 175 7.07 -15.38 10.52
N LEU A 176 7.08 -14.29 9.74
CA LEU A 176 8.29 -13.46 9.56
C LEU A 176 8.63 -12.66 10.81
N TYR A 177 7.62 -12.09 11.48
CA TYR A 177 7.81 -11.31 12.71
C TYR A 177 8.37 -12.17 13.86
N ASN A 178 7.81 -13.36 14.08
CA ASN A 178 8.29 -14.25 15.15
C ASN A 178 9.72 -14.76 14.92
N ARG A 179 10.17 -14.81 13.66
CA ARG A 179 11.55 -15.19 13.34
C ARG A 179 12.54 -14.04 13.60
N ALA A 180 12.11 -12.79 13.45
CA ALA A 180 12.94 -11.61 13.67
C ALA A 180 13.03 -11.19 15.15
N VAL A 181 12.00 -11.48 15.95
CA VAL A 181 11.85 -10.97 17.33
C VAL A 181 12.17 -12.01 18.40
N ALA A 182 12.54 -13.25 18.04
CA ALA A 182 12.90 -14.28 19.02
C ALA A 182 14.11 -13.84 19.89
N PRO A 183 13.91 -13.53 21.18
CA PRO A 183 14.99 -13.12 22.06
C PRO A 183 15.66 -14.39 22.57
N GLY A 184 16.75 -14.81 21.92
CA GLY A 184 17.57 -15.92 22.42
C GLY A 184 18.34 -16.75 21.40
N SER A 185 18.14 -16.59 20.09
CA SER A 185 18.91 -17.34 19.10
C SER A 185 20.05 -16.51 18.51
N THR A 186 21.26 -16.71 19.03
CA THR A 186 22.56 -16.23 18.50
C THR A 186 22.95 -16.91 17.19
N GLN A 187 22.01 -17.13 16.26
CA GLN A 187 22.32 -17.63 14.94
C GLN A 187 21.84 -16.65 13.89
N CYS A 188 22.79 -15.91 13.32
CA CYS A 188 22.61 -15.18 12.07
C CYS A 188 22.27 -16.18 10.95
N PRO A 189 21.18 -16.02 10.19
CA PRO A 189 21.11 -16.53 8.84
C PRO A 189 21.34 -15.35 7.89
N LEU A 190 22.63 -15.03 7.69
CA LEU A 190 23.08 -14.28 6.52
C LEU A 190 23.03 -15.25 5.33
N HIS A 191 21.88 -15.33 4.65
CA HIS A 191 21.75 -15.62 3.22
C HIS A 191 20.27 -15.72 2.87
N LEU A 192 19.68 -14.62 2.42
CA LEU A 192 18.57 -14.66 1.48
C LEU A 192 19.17 -14.36 0.10
N PRO A 193 18.99 -15.23 -0.91
CA PRO A 193 19.40 -14.90 -2.26
C PRO A 193 18.51 -13.77 -2.77
N VAL A 194 19.14 -12.69 -3.22
CA VAL A 194 18.50 -11.65 -4.03
C VAL A 194 18.23 -12.27 -5.40
N PRO A 195 16.97 -12.37 -5.87
CA PRO A 195 16.72 -12.74 -7.25
C PRO A 195 17.07 -11.53 -8.14
N PHE A 196 18.03 -11.73 -9.04
CA PHE A 196 18.19 -10.92 -10.24
C PHE A 196 17.06 -11.23 -11.23
#